data_AF-A0AAV8ZNH7-F1
#
_entry.id   AF-A0AAV8ZNH7-F1
#
_cell.length_a   1.000
_cell.length_b   1.000
_cell.length_c   1.000
_cell.angle_alpha   90.00
_cell.angle_beta   90.00
_cell.angle_gamma   90.00
#
_symmetry.space_group_name_H-M   'P 1'
#
loop_
_entity.id
_entity.type
_entity.pdbx_description
1 polymer ?
#
loop_
_entity_poly.entity_id
_entity_poly.type
_entity_poly.pdbx_seq_one_letter_code
_entity_poly.pdbx_strand_id
1 'polypeptide(L)'
;MAEAKSLVPFACQRCSQPLHLDDSLNSFSEHISAELNLPIHSNPDVDLESQATSFDHYVPPCRLSDSGNGANGFMLISDENEVDLLSHQFKIKAALFDTVSGNSNIDHPLCDECADNLIEILDEQLKITQEDYDDYCKYYKMLQNERDEPKLNDLEKELGDLNAEEKRLLDELEALQKEEEETMKAIEEQEAISKKYSKGRREIF
;
A
#
# COMPACT_ATOMS: atom_id res chain seq x y z
N MET A 1 41.30 -7.72 39.70
CA MET A 1 40.39 -7.84 38.54
C MET A 1 39.02 -8.09 39.15
N ALA A 2 38.24 -7.02 39.32
CA ALA A 2 36.97 -7.07 40.04
C ALA A 2 35.89 -7.57 39.09
N GLU A 3 35.39 -8.77 39.35
CA GLU A 3 34.30 -9.37 38.61
C GLU A 3 32.99 -9.21 39.41
N ALA A 4 31.92 -9.01 38.65
CA ALA A 4 30.51 -9.13 39.01
C ALA A 4 29.85 -8.04 39.89
N LYS A 5 29.00 -7.24 39.25
CA LYS A 5 27.63 -7.00 39.74
C LYS A 5 26.66 -7.23 38.59
N SER A 6 26.03 -8.41 38.61
CA SER A 6 24.90 -8.78 37.77
C SER A 6 23.72 -7.87 38.10
N LEU A 7 23.56 -6.79 37.34
CA LEU A 7 22.36 -5.96 37.33
C LEU A 7 21.43 -6.52 36.24
N VAL A 8 20.16 -6.69 36.58
CA VAL A 8 19.13 -7.34 35.75
C VAL A 8 19.25 -6.90 34.28
N PRO A 9 19.30 -7.86 33.32
CA PRO A 9 19.65 -7.57 31.95
C PRO A 9 18.45 -6.95 31.25
N PHE A 10 18.39 -5.62 31.25
CA PHE A 10 17.62 -4.93 30.22
C PHE A 10 18.31 -5.22 28.89
N ALA A 11 17.70 -6.09 28.10
CA ALA A 11 18.30 -6.63 26.89
C ALA A 11 17.71 -5.97 25.65
N CYS A 12 18.54 -5.83 24.62
CA CYS A 12 18.09 -5.46 23.29
C CYS A 12 17.08 -6.51 22.78
N GLN A 13 15.95 -6.07 22.19
CA GLN A 13 14.97 -6.98 21.60
C GLN A 13 15.56 -7.90 20.53
N ARG A 14 16.54 -7.41 19.77
CA ARG A 14 17.05 -8.11 18.58
C ARG A 14 18.24 -9.01 18.86
N CYS A 15 19.23 -8.55 19.62
CA CYS A 15 20.44 -9.33 19.92
C CYS A 15 20.45 -9.93 21.34
N SER A 16 19.47 -9.60 22.18
CA SER A 16 19.37 -10.00 23.59
C SER A 16 20.60 -9.65 24.44
N GLN A 17 21.46 -8.74 23.95
CA GLN A 17 22.60 -8.24 24.70
C GLN A 17 22.16 -7.15 25.68
N PRO A 18 22.83 -7.05 26.85
CA PRO A 18 22.51 -6.04 27.84
C PRO A 18 22.75 -4.63 27.27
N LEU A 19 21.75 -3.78 27.43
CA LEU A 19 21.83 -2.39 27.00
C LEU A 19 22.69 -1.60 27.98
N HIS A 20 23.68 -0.89 27.43
CA HIS A 20 24.48 0.04 28.20
C HIS A 20 23.74 1.38 28.28
N LEU A 21 23.24 1.71 29.46
CA LEU A 21 22.63 3.00 29.74
C LEU A 21 23.71 3.99 30.16
N ASP A 22 23.64 5.22 29.64
CA ASP A 22 24.54 6.29 30.08
C ASP A 22 24.35 6.61 31.57
N ASP A 23 25.46 6.94 32.24
CA ASP A 23 25.45 7.26 33.67
C ASP A 23 24.66 8.53 34.00
N SER A 24 24.40 9.39 33.00
CA SER A 24 23.51 10.53 33.13
C SER A 24 22.08 10.12 33.54
N LEU A 25 21.64 8.93 33.10
CA LEU A 25 20.32 8.36 33.42
C LEU A 25 20.23 7.88 34.87
N ASN A 26 21.35 7.73 35.59
CA ASN A 26 21.34 7.39 37.01
C ASN A 26 21.05 8.60 37.92
N SER A 27 21.09 9.82 37.37
CA SER A 27 20.96 11.08 38.10
C SER A 27 19.58 11.74 38.01
N PHE A 28 18.58 11.05 37.44
CA PHE A 28 17.23 11.59 37.33
C PHE A 28 16.69 11.99 38.70
N SER A 29 16.23 13.23 38.79
CA SER A 29 15.52 13.70 39.98
C SER A 29 14.15 13.04 40.05
N GLU A 30 13.63 12.88 41.26
CA GLU A 30 12.28 12.36 41.51
C GLU A 30 11.21 13.09 40.69
N HIS A 31 11.40 14.39 40.44
CA HIS A 31 10.54 15.21 39.59
C HIS A 31 10.53 14.75 38.12
N ILE A 32 11.70 14.48 37.54
CA ILE A 32 11.80 14.01 36.14
C ILE A 32 11.20 12.61 36.03
N SER A 33 11.42 11.74 37.01
CA SER A 33 10.79 10.42 37.04
C SER A 33 9.26 10.51 37.11
N ALA A 34 8.71 11.44 37.90
CA ALA A 34 7.26 11.66 37.97
C ALA A 34 6.69 12.18 36.65
N GLU A 35 7.41 13.08 35.96
CA GLU A 35 7.01 13.60 34.65
C GLU A 35 7.02 12.52 33.56
N LEU A 36 8.02 11.63 33.54
CA LEU A 36 8.11 10.53 32.57
C LEU A 36 7.01 9.48 32.76
N ASN A 37 6.48 9.33 33.98
CA ASN A 37 5.34 8.47 34.28
C ASN A 37 3.99 9.11 33.93
N LEU A 38 3.96 10.37 33.48
CA LEU A 38 2.74 10.96 32.97
C LEU A 38 2.39 10.29 31.63
N PRO A 39 1.13 9.90 31.42
CA PRO A 39 0.69 9.34 30.14
C PRO A 39 0.96 10.35 29.02
N ILE A 40 1.77 9.96 28.02
CA ILE A 40 2.17 10.89 26.96
C ILE A 40 1.00 11.19 26.02
N HIS A 41 -0.03 10.34 25.93
CA HIS A 41 -1.30 10.68 25.28
C HIS A 41 -2.47 9.81 25.80
N SER A 42 -3.57 10.46 26.19
CA SER A 42 -4.91 9.88 26.19
C SER A 42 -5.39 9.78 24.74
N ASN A 43 -5.48 8.56 24.19
CA ASN A 43 -6.23 8.35 22.95
C ASN A 43 -7.72 8.63 23.24
N PRO A 44 -8.39 9.55 22.52
CA PRO A 44 -9.84 9.60 22.52
C PRO A 44 -10.36 8.42 21.68
N ASP A 45 -11.21 7.60 22.28
CA ASP A 45 -12.01 6.54 21.66
C ASP A 45 -11.24 5.40 20.97
N VAL A 46 -10.79 4.41 21.75
CA VAL A 46 -10.47 3.08 21.20
C VAL A 46 -11.47 2.07 21.77
N ASP A 47 -12.30 1.56 20.85
CA ASP A 47 -13.38 0.61 21.09
C ASP A 47 -12.90 -0.64 21.85
N LEU A 48 -13.58 -0.92 22.96
CA LEU A 48 -13.18 -1.85 24.03
C LEU A 48 -13.20 -3.33 23.57
N GLU A 49 -13.69 -3.60 22.36
CA GLU A 49 -13.85 -4.96 21.80
C GLU A 49 -12.59 -5.46 21.05
N SER A 50 -11.66 -4.57 20.69
CA SER A 50 -10.44 -4.93 19.95
C SER A 50 -9.36 -5.59 20.80
N GLN A 51 -9.40 -5.43 22.14
CA GLN A 51 -8.37 -5.93 23.06
C GLN A 51 -8.47 -7.43 23.38
N ALA A 52 -9.55 -8.13 23.01
CA ALA A 52 -9.70 -9.54 23.33
C ALA A 52 -8.68 -10.45 22.61
N THR A 53 -7.99 -9.94 21.58
CA THR A 53 -6.97 -10.69 20.82
C THR A 53 -5.52 -10.32 21.18
N SER A 54 -5.31 -9.33 22.05
CA SER A 54 -3.96 -8.80 22.38
C SER A 54 -3.53 -9.09 23.82
N PHE A 55 -4.07 -10.13 24.45
CA PHE A 55 -3.64 -10.54 25.81
C PHE A 55 -2.29 -11.28 25.83
N ASP A 56 -1.68 -11.56 24.67
CA ASP A 56 -0.41 -12.29 24.58
C ASP A 56 0.83 -11.41 24.83
N HIS A 57 0.68 -10.08 24.98
CA HIS A 57 1.81 -9.14 25.15
C HIS A 57 1.73 -8.30 26.44
N TYR A 58 0.92 -8.71 27.42
CA TYR A 58 0.88 -8.01 28.70
C TYR A 58 2.09 -8.40 29.57
N VAL A 59 3.15 -7.59 29.52
CA VAL A 59 4.27 -7.68 30.48
C VAL A 59 3.91 -6.84 31.71
N PRO A 60 3.78 -7.45 32.90
CA PRO A 60 3.48 -6.72 34.12
C PRO A 60 4.61 -5.73 34.46
N PRO A 61 4.28 -4.50 34.92
CA PRO A 61 5.28 -3.54 35.38
C PRO A 61 6.21 -4.16 36.42
N CYS A 62 7.52 -3.91 36.31
CA CYS A 62 8.51 -4.41 37.25
C CYS A 62 8.35 -3.72 38.62
N ARG A 63 7.45 -4.25 39.46
CA ARG A 63 7.21 -3.72 40.81
C ARG A 63 8.26 -4.23 41.79
N LEU A 64 9.30 -3.43 41.98
CA LEU A 64 10.26 -3.57 43.07
C LEU A 64 9.58 -3.16 44.38
N SER A 65 9.05 -4.14 45.10
CA SER A 65 8.52 -3.94 46.44
C SER A 65 9.69 -3.98 47.43
N ASP A 66 9.85 -2.97 48.28
CA ASP A 66 10.75 -3.07 49.43
C ASP A 66 10.22 -4.20 50.32
N SER A 67 10.88 -5.37 50.30
CA SER A 67 10.52 -6.52 51.12
C SER A 67 10.81 -6.24 52.60
N GLY A 68 9.96 -5.45 53.24
CA GLY A 68 9.95 -5.22 54.69
C GLY A 68 9.34 -6.37 55.51
N ASN A 69 8.72 -7.37 54.87
CA ASN A 69 8.13 -8.53 55.56
C ASN A 69 8.78 -9.82 55.05
N GLY A 70 9.71 -10.34 55.86
CA GLY A 70 10.62 -11.44 55.54
C GLY A 70 9.98 -12.82 55.39
N ALA A 71 9.17 -13.03 54.36
CA ALA A 71 8.74 -14.36 53.98
C ALA A 71 9.46 -14.91 52.73
N ASN A 72 9.96 -14.07 51.82
CA ASN A 72 10.60 -14.57 50.59
C ASN A 72 11.45 -13.53 49.85
N GLY A 73 12.45 -12.95 50.52
CA GLY A 73 13.37 -11.97 49.94
C GLY A 73 14.83 -12.30 50.23
N PHE A 74 15.66 -12.31 49.18
CA PHE A 74 17.11 -12.46 49.24
C PHE A 74 17.71 -11.37 50.15
N MET A 75 18.36 -11.74 51.26
CA MET A 75 18.96 -10.78 52.20
C MET A 75 20.32 -10.32 51.66
N LEU A 76 20.39 -9.10 51.13
CA LEU A 76 21.63 -8.48 50.70
C LEU A 76 22.37 -7.93 51.93
N ILE A 77 23.51 -8.51 52.30
CA ILE A 77 24.40 -7.96 53.33
C ILE A 77 25.35 -6.98 52.63
N SER A 78 25.08 -5.69 52.72
CA SER A 78 25.93 -4.59 52.23
C SER A 78 25.68 -3.35 53.09
N ASP A 79 26.66 -2.43 53.16
CA ASP A 79 26.56 -1.19 53.94
C ASP A 79 25.27 -0.41 53.60
N GLU A 80 24.59 0.09 54.63
CA GLU A 80 23.25 0.71 54.55
C GLU A 80 23.16 1.88 53.55
N ASN A 81 24.28 2.60 53.31
CA ASN A 81 24.30 3.71 52.34
C ASN A 81 24.45 3.25 50.88
N GLU A 82 25.09 2.10 50.64
CA GLU A 82 25.31 1.56 49.28
C GLU A 82 24.03 0.89 48.74
N VAL A 83 23.22 0.30 49.62
CA VAL A 83 21.96 -0.38 49.24
C VAL A 83 20.87 0.60 48.80
N ASP A 84 20.81 1.79 49.41
CA ASP A 84 19.83 2.82 49.07
C ASP A 84 20.11 3.45 47.70
N LEU A 85 21.38 3.76 47.42
CA LEU A 85 21.77 4.31 46.11
C LEU A 85 21.57 3.29 44.98
N LEU A 86 21.88 2.02 45.22
CA LEU A 86 21.69 0.94 44.25
C LEU A 86 20.20 0.64 44.02
N SER A 87 19.38 0.66 45.06
CA SER A 87 17.93 0.45 44.94
C SER A 87 17.26 1.60 44.18
N HIS A 88 17.69 2.85 44.42
CA HIS A 88 17.20 4.02 43.69
C HIS A 88 17.55 3.97 42.21
N GLN A 89 18.81 3.69 41.87
CA GLN A 89 19.23 3.53 40.46
C GLN A 89 18.46 2.40 39.77
N PHE A 90 18.20 1.30 40.46
CA PHE A 90 17.47 0.18 39.90
C PHE A 90 15.97 0.49 39.68
N LYS A 91 15.34 1.21 40.62
CA LYS A 91 13.96 1.70 40.49
C LYS A 91 13.81 2.68 39.31
N ILE A 92 14.76 3.59 39.12
CA ILE A 92 14.78 4.54 37.99
C ILE A 92 14.90 3.78 36.66
N LYS A 93 15.84 2.84 36.56
CA LYS A 93 16.03 2.06 35.32
C LYS A 93 14.77 1.24 35.01
N ALA A 94 14.21 0.52 35.98
CA ALA A 94 12.99 -0.26 35.77
C ALA A 94 11.81 0.61 35.29
N ALA A 95 11.61 1.77 35.91
CA ALA A 95 10.57 2.71 35.49
C ALA A 95 10.78 3.21 34.06
N LEU A 96 12.01 3.56 33.66
CA LEU A 96 12.32 3.99 32.31
C LEU A 96 11.98 2.92 31.27
N PHE A 97 12.34 1.66 31.54
CA PHE A 97 12.01 0.55 30.63
C PHE A 97 10.51 0.29 30.55
N ASP A 98 9.80 0.34 31.68
CA ASP A 98 8.33 0.19 31.71
C ASP A 98 7.66 1.35 30.94
N THR A 99 8.15 2.58 31.02
CA THR A 99 7.63 3.72 30.25
C THR A 99 7.88 3.57 28.75
N VAL A 100 9.08 3.14 28.34
CA VAL A 100 9.42 2.96 26.93
C VAL A 100 8.64 1.80 26.31
N SER A 101 8.50 0.69 27.06
CA SER A 101 7.74 -0.50 26.66
C SER A 101 6.23 -0.26 26.67
N GLY A 102 5.70 0.47 27.66
CA GLY A 102 4.26 0.71 27.81
C GLY A 102 3.68 1.77 26.88
N ASN A 103 4.50 2.69 26.37
CA ASN A 103 4.06 3.78 25.49
C ASN A 103 4.35 3.57 24.00
N SER A 104 5.07 2.50 23.65
CA SER A 104 5.39 2.18 22.26
C SER A 104 5.02 0.72 21.95
N ASN A 105 4.69 0.39 20.70
CA ASN A 105 4.46 -1.01 20.27
C ASN A 105 5.77 -1.85 20.26
N ILE A 106 6.80 -1.40 20.98
CA ILE A 106 8.13 -1.98 21.02
C ILE A 106 8.28 -2.56 22.42
N ASP A 107 8.17 -3.88 22.53
CA ASP A 107 8.27 -4.58 23.82
C ASP A 107 9.55 -4.19 24.57
N HIS A 108 10.71 -4.14 23.89
CA HIS A 108 12.03 -3.87 24.49
C HIS A 108 12.87 -2.97 23.54
N PRO A 109 13.63 -1.99 24.04
CA PRO A 109 14.39 -1.10 23.17
C PRO A 109 15.54 -1.82 22.44
N LEU A 110 15.99 -1.23 21.32
CA LEU A 110 17.13 -1.73 20.55
C LEU A 110 18.45 -1.15 21.10
N CYS A 111 19.55 -1.90 20.95
CA CYS A 111 20.88 -1.35 21.14
C CYS A 111 21.27 -0.50 19.92
N ASP A 112 22.26 0.37 20.09
CA ASP A 112 22.76 1.29 19.07
C ASP A 112 23.04 0.56 17.73
N GLU A 113 23.81 -0.51 17.76
CA GLU A 113 24.14 -1.32 16.58
C GLU A 113 22.92 -1.95 15.90
N CYS A 114 21.92 -2.40 16.68
CA CYS A 114 20.70 -2.97 16.14
C CYS A 114 19.74 -1.91 15.58
N ALA A 115 19.78 -0.69 16.13
CA ALA A 115 19.02 0.44 15.64
C ALA A 115 19.61 0.95 14.32
N ASP A 116 20.94 1.10 14.24
CA ASP A 116 21.65 1.49 13.02
C ASP A 116 21.38 0.53 11.86
N ASN A 117 21.53 -0.78 12.11
CA ASN A 117 21.23 -1.79 11.11
C ASN A 117 19.75 -1.79 10.70
N LEU A 118 18.83 -1.53 11.64
CA LEU A 118 17.41 -1.39 11.30
C LEU A 118 17.17 -0.19 10.38
N ILE A 119 17.83 0.94 10.64
CA ILE A 119 17.75 2.14 9.79
C ILE A 119 18.29 1.83 8.39
N GLU A 120 19.45 1.19 8.28
CA GLU A 120 20.03 0.78 6.99
C GLU A 120 19.08 -0.12 6.19
N ILE A 121 18.44 -1.10 6.83
CA ILE A 121 17.46 -1.98 6.19
C ILE A 121 16.23 -1.19 5.70
N LEU A 122 15.74 -0.23 6.50
CA LEU A 122 14.59 0.59 6.12
C LEU A 122 14.93 1.52 4.95
N ASP A 123 16.12 2.10 4.92
CA ASP A 123 16.59 2.92 3.81
C ASP A 123 16.74 2.10 2.52
N GLU A 124 17.25 0.87 2.61
CA GLU A 124 17.31 -0.05 1.47
C GLU A 124 15.91 -0.43 0.96
N GLN A 125 14.98 -0.75 1.86
CA GLN A 125 13.59 -1.04 1.49
C GLN A 125 12.90 0.15 0.83
N LEU A 126 13.14 1.37 1.35
CA LEU A 126 12.61 2.60 0.76
C LEU A 126 13.15 2.79 -0.66
N LYS A 127 14.47 2.61 -0.85
CA LYS A 127 15.10 2.72 -2.15
C LYS A 127 14.52 1.73 -3.17
N ILE A 128 14.38 0.46 -2.80
CA ILE A 128 13.78 -0.57 -3.67
C ILE A 128 12.35 -0.17 -4.04
N THR A 129 11.55 0.24 -3.05
CA THR A 129 10.15 0.65 -3.28
C THR A 129 10.05 1.87 -4.20
N GLN A 130 10.98 2.81 -4.07
CA GLN A 130 11.05 4.00 -4.93
C GLN A 130 11.42 3.62 -6.38
N GLU A 131 12.37 2.70 -6.56
CA GLU A 131 12.74 2.17 -7.88
C GLU A 131 11.55 1.45 -8.53
N ASP A 132 10.85 0.59 -7.78
CA ASP A 132 9.64 -0.10 -8.25
C ASP A 132 8.53 0.89 -8.65
N TYR A 133 8.34 1.94 -7.85
CA TYR A 133 7.38 3.01 -8.15
C TYR A 133 7.74 3.76 -9.43
N ASP A 134 9.02 4.10 -9.61
CA ASP A 134 9.50 4.79 -10.80
C ASP A 134 9.33 3.93 -12.06
N ASP A 135 9.59 2.62 -11.95
CA ASP A 135 9.41 1.67 -13.04
C ASP A 135 7.93 1.47 -13.38
N TYR A 136 7.06 1.36 -12.38
CA TYR A 136 5.61 1.35 -12.59
C TYR A 136 5.15 2.64 -13.30
N CYS A 137 5.65 3.80 -12.89
CA CYS A 137 5.33 5.08 -13.52
C CYS A 137 5.80 5.14 -14.98
N LYS A 138 6.98 4.60 -15.30
CA LYS A 138 7.47 4.50 -16.69
C LYS A 138 6.56 3.60 -17.51
N TYR A 139 6.26 2.39 -17.01
CA TYR A 139 5.38 1.44 -17.69
C TYR A 139 3.98 2.02 -17.91
N TYR A 140 3.42 2.70 -16.91
CA TYR A 140 2.14 3.38 -17.02
C TYR A 140 2.14 4.46 -18.12
N LYS A 141 3.21 5.26 -18.22
CA LYS A 141 3.38 6.24 -19.30
C LYS A 141 3.54 5.56 -20.66
N MET A 142 4.27 4.45 -20.75
CA MET A 142 4.37 3.67 -21.98
C MET A 142 3.00 3.14 -22.40
N LEU A 143 2.21 2.60 -21.47
CA LEU A 143 0.84 2.16 -21.75
C LEU A 143 -0.09 3.31 -22.13
N GLN A 144 0.05 4.49 -21.53
CA GLN A 144 -0.72 5.66 -21.95
C GLN A 144 -0.34 6.12 -23.36
N ASN A 145 0.95 6.09 -23.71
CA ASN A 145 1.42 6.44 -25.04
C ASN A 145 1.16 5.32 -26.07
N GLU A 146 1.12 4.05 -25.69
CA GLU A 146 0.66 2.95 -26.56
C GLU A 146 -0.87 2.98 -26.74
N ARG A 147 -1.58 3.49 -25.73
CA ARG A 147 -2.94 4.01 -25.85
C ARG A 147 -2.97 5.45 -26.33
N ASP A 148 -1.92 5.97 -26.99
CA ASP A 148 -2.16 6.99 -28.00
C ASP A 148 -3.31 6.42 -28.81
N GLU A 149 -4.45 7.08 -28.81
CA GLU A 149 -5.68 6.73 -29.51
C GLU A 149 -5.49 7.13 -30.97
N PRO A 150 -4.67 6.43 -31.79
CA PRO A 150 -4.30 6.97 -33.06
C PRO A 150 -5.39 6.45 -33.97
N LYS A 151 -6.33 7.35 -34.31
CA LYS A 151 -7.35 7.16 -35.34
C LYS A 151 -8.72 6.71 -34.87
N LEU A 152 -9.16 6.72 -33.61
CA LEU A 152 -10.63 6.49 -33.41
C LEU A 152 -11.45 7.56 -34.16
N ASN A 153 -11.03 8.82 -34.05
CA ASN A 153 -11.66 9.92 -34.78
C ASN A 153 -11.40 9.84 -36.30
N ASP A 154 -10.17 9.48 -36.73
CA ASP A 154 -9.87 9.32 -38.17
C ASP A 154 -10.58 8.11 -38.78
N LEU A 155 -10.73 7.01 -38.04
CA LEU A 155 -11.48 5.80 -38.41
C LEU A 155 -12.97 6.13 -38.47
N GLU A 156 -13.51 6.89 -37.52
CA GLU A 156 -14.91 7.31 -37.54
C GLU A 156 -15.20 8.24 -38.73
N LYS A 157 -14.25 9.12 -39.07
CA LYS A 157 -14.31 9.93 -40.29
C LYS A 157 -14.24 9.07 -41.55
N GLU A 158 -13.28 8.15 -41.64
CA GLU A 158 -13.14 7.22 -42.77
C GLU A 158 -14.38 6.35 -42.95
N LEU A 159 -14.98 5.89 -41.86
CA LEU A 159 -16.23 5.14 -41.84
C LEU A 159 -17.40 6.00 -42.34
N GLY A 160 -17.47 7.27 -41.95
CA GLY A 160 -18.46 8.23 -42.43
C GLY A 160 -18.35 8.50 -43.94
N ASP A 161 -17.13 8.73 -44.42
CA ASP A 161 -16.83 8.95 -45.84
C ASP A 161 -17.19 7.72 -46.68
N LEU A 162 -16.83 6.51 -46.22
CA LEU A 162 -17.18 5.24 -46.88
C LEU A 162 -18.70 5.01 -46.95
N ASN A 163 -19.44 5.32 -45.89
CA ASN A 163 -20.89 5.12 -45.84
C ASN A 163 -21.63 6.14 -46.74
N ALA A 164 -21.12 7.36 -46.85
CA ALA A 164 -21.64 8.34 -47.81
C ALA A 164 -21.40 7.89 -49.26
N GLU A 165 -20.22 7.33 -49.55
CA GLU A 165 -19.89 6.78 -50.86
C GLU A 165 -20.76 5.56 -51.19
N GLU A 166 -20.96 4.64 -50.24
CA GLU A 166 -21.84 3.48 -50.40
C GLU A 166 -23.26 3.88 -50.77
N LYS A 167 -23.84 4.87 -50.07
CA LYS A 167 -25.18 5.38 -50.37
C LYS A 167 -25.25 5.98 -51.78
N ARG A 168 -24.25 6.77 -52.16
CA ARG A 168 -24.20 7.36 -53.51
C ARG A 168 -24.18 6.27 -54.59
N LEU A 169 -23.38 5.24 -54.41
CA LEU A 169 -23.29 4.11 -55.34
C LEU A 169 -24.59 3.29 -55.38
N LEU A 170 -25.26 3.12 -54.23
CA LEU A 170 -26.58 2.47 -54.18
C LEU A 170 -27.64 3.26 -54.95
N ASP A 171 -27.69 4.58 -54.77
CA ASP A 171 -28.62 5.46 -55.48
C ASP A 171 -28.35 5.42 -57.01
N GLU A 172 -27.08 5.44 -57.42
CA GLU A 172 -26.68 5.31 -58.83
C GLU A 172 -27.09 3.95 -59.41
N LEU A 173 -26.95 2.87 -58.64
CA LEU A 173 -27.32 1.53 -59.06
C LEU A 173 -28.84 1.38 -59.19
N GLU A 174 -29.62 1.97 -58.28
CA GLU A 174 -31.09 1.99 -58.38
C GLU A 174 -31.56 2.77 -59.61
N ALA A 175 -30.94 3.92 -59.91
CA ALA A 175 -31.24 4.69 -61.12
C ALA A 175 -30.97 3.88 -62.40
N LEU A 176 -29.81 3.21 -62.48
CA LEU A 176 -29.45 2.36 -63.62
C LEU A 176 -30.40 1.17 -63.79
N GLN A 177 -30.82 0.52 -62.70
CA GLN A 177 -31.80 -0.58 -62.77
C GLN A 177 -33.15 -0.12 -63.33
N LYS A 178 -33.59 1.09 -62.97
CA LYS A 178 -34.84 1.65 -63.50
C LYS A 178 -34.72 1.98 -64.99
N GLU A 179 -33.61 2.57 -65.42
CA GLU A 179 -33.34 2.81 -66.84
C GLU A 179 -33.27 1.50 -67.64
N GLU A 180 -32.65 0.46 -67.08
CA GLU A 180 -32.65 -0.89 -67.68
C GLU A 180 -34.07 -1.43 -67.86
N GLU A 181 -34.93 -1.32 -66.83
CA GLU A 181 -36.31 -1.80 -66.91
C GLU A 181 -37.13 -1.02 -67.97
N GLU A 182 -36.96 0.29 -68.05
CA GLU A 182 -37.62 1.13 -69.06
C GLU A 182 -37.15 0.79 -70.48
N THR A 183 -35.84 0.62 -70.68
CA THR A 183 -35.29 0.22 -71.98
C THR A 183 -35.71 -1.19 -72.37
N MET A 184 -35.76 -2.13 -71.43
CA MET A 184 -36.26 -3.49 -71.67
C MET A 184 -37.72 -3.49 -72.11
N LYS A 185 -38.59 -2.72 -71.43
CA LYS A 185 -40.00 -2.54 -71.83
C LYS A 185 -40.12 -1.95 -73.24
N ALA A 186 -39.33 -0.93 -73.55
CA ALA A 186 -39.32 -0.31 -74.88
C ALA A 186 -38.88 -1.30 -75.98
N ILE A 187 -37.90 -2.17 -75.68
CA ILE A 187 -37.46 -3.24 -76.58
C ILE A 187 -38.58 -4.25 -76.80
N GLU A 188 -39.23 -4.74 -75.73
CA GLU A 188 -40.34 -5.69 -75.82
C GLU A 188 -41.52 -5.14 -76.65
N GLU A 189 -41.88 -3.87 -76.44
CA GLU A 189 -42.92 -3.20 -77.23
C GLU A 189 -42.54 -3.14 -78.71
N GLN A 190 -41.30 -2.75 -79.01
CA GLN A 190 -40.79 -2.65 -80.37
C GLN A 190 -40.73 -4.03 -81.06
N GLU A 191 -40.31 -5.07 -80.34
CA GLU A 191 -40.32 -6.45 -80.84
C GLU A 191 -41.74 -6.94 -81.12
N ALA A 192 -42.71 -6.65 -80.23
CA ALA A 192 -44.11 -7.01 -80.43
C ALA A 192 -44.70 -6.31 -81.66
N ILE A 193 -44.40 -5.03 -81.87
CA ILE A 193 -44.80 -4.26 -83.04
C ILE A 193 -44.19 -4.86 -84.31
N SER A 194 -42.88 -5.11 -84.32
CA SER A 194 -42.15 -5.73 -85.45
C SER A 194 -42.74 -7.10 -85.80
N LYS A 195 -43.04 -7.93 -84.80
CA LYS A 195 -43.66 -9.25 -84.98
C LYS A 195 -45.05 -9.15 -85.61
N LYS A 196 -45.88 -8.18 -85.19
CA LYS A 196 -47.19 -7.91 -85.81
C LYS A 196 -47.06 -7.51 -87.28
N TYR A 197 -46.14 -6.60 -87.62
CA TYR A 197 -45.86 -6.23 -89.02
C TYR A 197 -45.39 -7.43 -89.86
N SER A 198 -44.53 -8.29 -89.31
CA SER A 198 -44.05 -9.51 -90.00
C SER A 198 -45.16 -10.53 -90.27
N LYS A 199 -46.20 -10.57 -89.43
CA LYS A 199 -47.34 -11.48 -89.57
C LYS A 199 -48.35 -10.92 -90.57
N GLY A 200 -48.67 -9.63 -90.49
CA GLY A 200 -49.51 -8.95 -91.49
C GLY A 200 -48.91 -8.98 -92.91
N ARG A 201 -47.59 -8.89 -93.06
CA ARG A 201 -46.92 -9.08 -94.36
C ARG A 201 -47.02 -10.51 -94.91
N ARG A 202 -47.17 -11.53 -94.06
CA ARG A 202 -47.33 -12.93 -94.47
C ARG A 202 -48.76 -13.31 -94.82
N GLU A 203 -49.74 -12.51 -94.42
CA GLU A 203 -51.17 -12.73 -94.72
C GLU A 203 -51.63 -12.00 -96.00
N ILE A 204 -50.77 -11.14 -96.59
CA ILE A 204 -51.05 -10.35 -97.80
C ILE A 204 -50.38 -10.94 -99.07
N PHE A 205 -49.52 -11.95 -98.91
CA PHE A 205 -48.91 -12.74 -100.01
C PHE A 205 -49.39 -14.19 -99.95
#